data_AF-A0A937MGV2-F1
#
_entry.id   AF-A0A937MGV2-F1
#
_cell.length_a   1.000
_cell.length_b   1.000
_cell.length_c   1.000
_cell.angle_alpha   90.00
_cell.angle_beta   90.00
_cell.angle_gamma   90.00
#
_symmetry.space_group_name_H-M   'P 1'
#
loop_
_entity.id
_entity.type
_entity.pdbx_description
1 polymer ?
#
loop_
_entity_poly.entity_id
_entity_poly.type
_entity_poly.pdbx_seq_one_letter_code
_entity_poly.pdbx_strand_id
1 'polypeptide(L)'
;ELRRRLEWSFGRFSTYVGINNHMGSKFTSNSKAMSIVIEEIKNRGLLFLDSRTSSQTVGAMLARKMGVPVAERNIFLDHENTIEAVHAQLKKVEQLARSAGSVIAIGHPRDVTIRALREWLEGIEGRGFTLVPLTTLVLRHTNP
;
A
#
# COMPACT_ATOMS: atom_id res chain seq x y z
N GLU A 1 12.59 -22.79 -0.02
CA GLU A 1 11.77 -22.31 -1.16
C GLU A 1 11.30 -20.86 -1.02
N LEU A 2 10.58 -20.45 0.04
CA LEU A 2 10.07 -19.07 0.16
C LEU A 2 11.16 -17.99 0.03
N ARG A 3 12.26 -18.11 0.79
CA ARG A 3 13.41 -17.18 0.70
C ARG A 3 14.00 -17.10 -0.70
N ARG A 4 14.22 -18.26 -1.34
CA ARG A 4 14.71 -18.34 -2.73
C ARG A 4 13.82 -17.55 -3.70
N ARG A 5 12.50 -17.63 -3.56
CA ARG A 5 11.56 -16.85 -4.39
C ARG A 5 11.63 -15.35 -4.08
N LEU A 6 11.75 -14.98 -2.80
CA LEU A 6 11.90 -13.59 -2.40
C LEU A 6 13.20 -13.01 -2.96
N GLU A 7 14.33 -13.68 -2.79
CA GLU A 7 15.62 -13.30 -3.36
C GLU A 7 15.54 -13.09 -4.87
N TRP A 8 14.94 -14.05 -5.58
CA TRP A 8 14.73 -13.95 -7.01
C TRP A 8 13.90 -12.71 -7.36
N SER A 9 12.76 -12.48 -6.69
CA SER A 9 11.89 -11.32 -6.92
C SER A 9 12.57 -9.99 -6.61
N PHE A 10 13.31 -9.90 -5.51
CA PHE A 10 14.05 -8.70 -5.10
C PHE A 10 15.15 -8.33 -6.09
N GLY A 11 15.72 -9.31 -6.81
CA GLY A 11 16.73 -9.08 -7.84
C GLY A 11 16.17 -8.67 -9.22
N ARG A 12 14.84 -8.62 -9.40
CA ARG A 12 14.22 -8.28 -10.70
C ARG A 12 14.19 -6.79 -11.00
N PHE A 13 14.22 -5.97 -9.96
CA PHE A 13 14.18 -4.51 -10.06
C PHE A 13 15.21 -3.93 -9.10
N SER A 14 15.59 -2.68 -9.31
CA SER A 14 16.40 -1.89 -8.39
C SER A 14 15.63 -0.64 -8.00
N THR A 15 16.15 0.14 -7.03
CA THR A 15 15.63 1.48 -6.64
C THR A 15 14.23 1.53 -6.02
N TYR A 16 13.62 0.39 -5.69
CA TYR A 16 12.38 0.37 -4.91
C TYR A 16 12.68 0.55 -3.40
N VAL A 17 11.75 1.19 -2.70
CA VAL A 17 11.87 1.50 -1.27
C VAL A 17 11.15 0.50 -0.37
N GLY A 18 10.34 -0.37 -0.96
CA GLY A 18 9.53 -1.34 -0.24
C GLY A 18 8.78 -2.32 -1.14
N ILE A 19 8.02 -3.21 -0.52
CA ILE A 19 7.15 -4.15 -1.23
C ILE A 19 5.72 -4.10 -0.74
N ASN A 20 4.82 -4.51 -1.61
CA ASN A 20 3.40 -4.63 -1.35
C ASN A 20 2.91 -6.03 -1.73
N ASN A 21 1.92 -6.57 -1.01
CA ASN A 21 1.32 -7.85 -1.39
C ASN A 21 0.26 -7.66 -2.48
N HIS A 22 0.32 -8.50 -3.52
CA HIS A 22 -0.73 -8.65 -4.51
C HIS A 22 -1.54 -9.93 -4.22
N MET A 23 -2.86 -9.82 -4.13
CA MET A 23 -3.73 -10.89 -3.60
C MET A 23 -3.23 -11.38 -2.22
N GLY A 24 -3.15 -12.70 -2.03
CA GLY A 24 -2.43 -13.29 -0.90
C GLY A 24 -3.27 -13.52 0.35
N SER A 25 -4.60 -13.40 0.32
CA SER A 25 -5.47 -13.50 1.50
C SER A 25 -5.14 -14.70 2.43
N LYS A 26 -4.89 -15.89 1.87
CA LYS A 26 -4.48 -17.08 2.64
C LYS A 26 -3.06 -16.98 3.20
N PHE A 27 -2.12 -16.43 2.41
CA PHE A 27 -0.72 -16.29 2.79
C PHE A 27 -0.54 -15.21 3.86
N THR A 28 -1.18 -14.05 3.69
CA THR A 28 -1.08 -12.91 4.60
C THR A 28 -1.68 -13.19 5.97
N SER A 29 -2.57 -14.18 6.10
CA SER A 29 -3.07 -14.65 7.40
C SER A 29 -2.15 -15.66 8.10
N ASN A 30 -1.13 -16.18 7.41
CA ASN A 30 -0.20 -17.16 7.99
C ASN A 30 1.00 -16.46 8.64
N SER A 31 1.01 -16.40 9.97
CA SER A 31 2.05 -15.72 10.75
C SER A 31 3.45 -16.27 10.54
N LYS A 32 3.62 -17.59 10.44
CA LYS A 32 4.92 -18.22 10.23
C LYS A 32 5.50 -17.93 8.84
N ALA A 33 4.65 -17.90 7.82
CA ALA A 33 5.08 -17.56 6.47
C ALA A 33 5.37 -16.06 6.35
N MET A 34 4.49 -15.21 6.88
CA MET A 34 4.67 -13.77 6.86
C MET A 34 5.88 -13.32 7.69
N SER A 35 6.20 -13.96 8.81
CA SER A 35 7.39 -13.60 9.59
C SER A 35 8.67 -13.72 8.79
N ILE A 36 8.78 -14.74 7.93
CA ILE A 36 9.92 -14.91 7.02
C ILE A 36 9.95 -13.75 6.00
N VAL A 37 8.81 -13.38 5.42
CA VAL A 37 8.75 -12.26 4.47
C VAL A 37 9.17 -10.95 5.15
N ILE A 38 8.61 -10.65 6.32
CA ILE A 38 8.93 -9.43 7.07
C ILE A 38 10.40 -9.40 7.50
N GLU A 39 10.98 -10.55 7.88
CA GLU A 39 12.41 -10.67 8.16
C GLU A 39 13.28 -10.30 6.94
N GLU A 40 12.94 -10.82 5.76
CA GLU A 40 13.67 -10.48 4.53
C GLU A 40 13.53 -9.00 4.14
N ILE A 41 12.34 -8.40 4.35
CA ILE A 41 12.13 -6.96 4.16
C ILE A 41 13.03 -6.17 5.13
N LYS A 42 13.07 -6.56 6.41
CA LYS A 42 13.89 -5.93 7.43
C LYS A 42 15.37 -5.97 7.08
N ASN A 43 15.88 -7.13 6.71
CA ASN A 43 17.30 -7.34 6.40
C ASN A 43 17.78 -6.48 5.21
N ARG A 44 16.85 -6.04 4.36
CA ARG A 44 17.11 -5.19 3.19
C ARG A 44 16.84 -3.71 3.45
N GLY A 45 16.41 -3.32 4.65
CA GLY A 45 16.08 -1.94 4.99
C GLY A 45 14.86 -1.40 4.24
N LEU A 46 13.93 -2.27 3.84
CA LEU A 46 12.77 -1.93 3.03
C LEU A 46 11.54 -1.67 3.90
N LEU A 47 10.56 -0.94 3.35
CA LEU A 47 9.23 -0.84 3.95
C LEU A 47 8.27 -1.94 3.46
N PHE A 48 7.22 -2.19 4.24
CA PHE A 48 6.10 -3.02 3.83
C PHE A 48 4.83 -2.18 3.66
N LEU A 49 4.11 -2.37 2.56
CA LEU A 49 2.74 -1.88 2.39
C LEU A 49 1.80 -3.08 2.42
N ASP A 50 0.92 -3.16 3.40
CA ASP A 50 -0.13 -4.19 3.43
C ASP A 50 -1.33 -3.73 2.59
N SER A 51 -1.61 -4.45 1.50
CA SER A 51 -2.80 -4.22 0.64
C SER A 51 -4.11 -4.56 1.35
N ARG A 52 -4.07 -5.22 2.51
CA ARG A 52 -5.26 -5.68 3.26
C ARG A 52 -6.27 -6.40 2.36
N THR A 53 -5.79 -7.38 1.61
CA THR A 53 -6.61 -8.27 0.75
C THR A 53 -7.45 -9.27 1.56
N SER A 54 -7.24 -9.29 2.88
CA SER A 54 -8.07 -9.95 3.89
C SER A 54 -8.04 -9.12 5.16
N SER A 55 -9.15 -9.09 5.90
CA SER A 55 -9.19 -8.50 7.25
C SER A 55 -8.32 -9.27 8.26
N GLN A 56 -7.96 -10.51 7.93
CA GLN A 56 -7.15 -11.42 8.76
C GLN A 56 -5.65 -11.32 8.47
N THR A 57 -5.20 -10.38 7.62
CA THR A 57 -3.76 -10.19 7.39
C THR A 57 -3.03 -9.91 8.70
N VAL A 58 -1.91 -10.60 8.91
CA VAL A 58 -0.99 -10.36 10.03
C VAL A 58 0.24 -9.57 9.59
N GLY A 59 0.32 -9.18 8.32
CA GLY A 59 1.49 -8.52 7.73
C GLY A 59 1.85 -7.22 8.43
N ALA A 60 0.89 -6.30 8.55
CA ALA A 60 1.13 -5.04 9.23
C ALA A 60 1.51 -5.20 10.71
N MET A 61 0.82 -6.09 11.44
CA MET A 61 1.11 -6.38 12.85
C MET A 61 2.53 -6.92 13.04
N LEU A 62 2.94 -7.89 12.21
CA LEU A 62 4.29 -8.46 12.27
C LEU A 62 5.36 -7.43 11.90
N ALA A 63 5.12 -6.61 10.87
CA ALA A 63 6.05 -5.54 10.49
C ALA A 63 6.28 -4.56 11.64
N ARG A 64 5.21 -4.08 12.29
CA ARG A 64 5.33 -3.22 13.49
C ARG A 64 6.11 -3.92 14.61
N LYS A 65 5.76 -5.17 14.93
CA LYS A 65 6.43 -5.96 15.98
C LYS A 65 7.93 -6.14 15.71
N MET A 66 8.32 -6.27 14.44
CA MET A 66 9.70 -6.52 14.04
C MET A 66 10.50 -5.24 13.77
N GLY A 67 9.88 -4.06 13.92
CA GLY A 67 10.52 -2.76 13.67
C GLY A 67 10.70 -2.46 12.18
N VAL A 68 9.85 -3.03 11.32
CA VAL A 68 9.84 -2.75 9.88
C VAL A 68 8.89 -1.59 9.60
N PRO A 69 9.35 -0.54 8.89
CA PRO A 69 8.48 0.56 8.50
C PRO A 69 7.29 0.04 7.68
N VAL A 70 6.07 0.37 8.11
CA VAL A 70 4.87 -0.22 7.53
C VAL A 70 3.71 0.75 7.37
N ALA A 71 2.99 0.59 6.27
CA ALA A 71 1.74 1.24 5.99
C ALA A 71 0.67 0.21 5.61
N GLU A 72 -0.58 0.62 5.71
CA GLU A 72 -1.74 -0.19 5.36
C GLU A 72 -2.61 0.59 4.37
N ARG A 73 -3.11 -0.08 3.34
CA ARG A 73 -4.06 0.52 2.41
C ARG A 73 -5.36 0.89 3.15
N ASN A 74 -5.86 2.08 2.91
CA ASN A 74 -7.20 2.49 3.34
C ASN A 74 -8.26 2.18 2.27
N ILE A 75 -8.04 2.57 1.02
CA ILE A 75 -9.04 2.48 -0.06
C ILE A 75 -8.49 1.73 -1.27
N PHE A 76 -9.33 0.88 -1.87
CA PHE A 76 -9.05 0.22 -3.14
C PHE A 76 -9.89 0.91 -4.23
N LEU A 77 -9.23 1.48 -5.24
CA LEU A 77 -9.88 2.40 -6.18
C LEU A 77 -10.74 1.68 -7.21
N ASP A 78 -10.32 0.51 -7.67
CA ASP A 78 -10.81 -0.07 -8.93
C ASP A 78 -11.21 -1.54 -8.80
N HIS A 79 -11.87 -1.87 -7.68
CA HIS A 79 -12.49 -3.19 -7.53
C HIS A 79 -13.51 -3.43 -8.65
N GLU A 80 -14.31 -2.42 -8.95
CA GLU A 80 -15.17 -2.36 -10.12
C GLU A 80 -14.48 -1.55 -11.23
N ASN A 81 -14.43 -2.11 -12.44
CA ASN A 81 -13.72 -1.50 -13.57
C ASN A 81 -14.60 -0.53 -14.35
N THR A 82 -15.21 0.43 -13.67
CA THR A 82 -16.07 1.48 -14.26
C THR A 82 -15.62 2.86 -13.77
N ILE A 83 -15.80 3.88 -14.61
CA ILE A 83 -15.31 5.23 -14.30
C ILE A 83 -16.05 5.81 -13.09
N GLU A 84 -17.35 5.54 -12.99
CA GLU A 84 -18.22 5.97 -11.91
C GLU A 84 -17.79 5.38 -10.57
N ALA A 85 -17.45 4.09 -10.55
CA ALA A 85 -17.00 3.42 -9.33
C ALA A 85 -15.65 3.97 -8.85
N VAL A 86 -14.70 4.20 -9.77
CA VAL A 86 -13.40 4.79 -9.42
C VAL A 86 -13.57 6.21 -8.90
N HIS A 87 -14.40 7.06 -9.53
CA HIS A 87 -14.71 8.39 -9.00
C HIS A 87 -15.37 8.34 -7.62
N ALA A 88 -16.27 7.39 -7.37
CA ALA A 88 -16.88 7.22 -6.06
C ALA A 88 -15.83 6.86 -4.99
N GLN A 89 -14.85 6.02 -5.32
CA GLN A 89 -13.73 5.72 -4.42
C GLN A 89 -12.82 6.94 -4.20
N LEU A 90 -12.54 7.74 -5.24
CA LEU A 90 -11.75 8.97 -5.11
C LEU A 90 -12.43 10.03 -4.23
N LYS A 91 -13.77 10.13 -4.27
CA LYS A 91 -14.52 10.96 -3.31
C LYS A 91 -14.34 10.46 -1.88
N LYS A 92 -14.32 9.15 -1.64
CA LYS A 92 -14.03 8.56 -0.33
C LYS A 92 -12.58 8.82 0.11
N VAL A 93 -11.63 8.84 -0.82
CA VAL A 93 -10.22 9.22 -0.55
C VAL A 93 -10.17 10.63 0.03
N GLU A 94 -10.83 11.59 -0.60
CA GLU A 94 -10.88 12.97 -0.09
C GLU A 94 -11.55 13.06 1.29
N GLN A 95 -12.69 12.39 1.48
CA GLN A 95 -13.40 12.39 2.76
C GLN A 95 -12.54 11.82 3.90
N LEU A 96 -11.86 10.70 3.64
CA LEU A 96 -11.00 10.06 4.63
C LEU A 96 -9.71 10.85 4.88
N ALA A 97 -9.13 11.46 3.84
CA ALA A 97 -7.98 12.35 4.00
C ALA A 97 -8.30 13.54 4.91
N ARG A 98 -9.49 14.13 4.78
CA ARG A 98 -9.93 15.26 5.63
C ARG A 98 -10.08 14.87 7.10
N SER A 99 -10.61 13.68 7.39
CA SER A 99 -10.88 13.25 8.77
C SER A 99 -9.67 12.61 9.45
N ALA A 100 -8.83 11.89 8.71
CA ALA A 100 -7.68 11.15 9.26
C ALA A 100 -6.32 11.85 9.02
N GLY A 101 -6.30 12.97 8.29
CA GLY A 101 -5.10 13.74 7.95
C GLY A 101 -4.23 13.13 6.84
N SER A 102 -4.30 11.81 6.63
CA SER A 102 -3.67 11.13 5.49
C SER A 102 -4.44 9.88 5.08
N VAL A 103 -4.27 9.47 3.83
CA VAL A 103 -4.92 8.28 3.27
C VAL A 103 -4.01 7.64 2.23
N ILE A 104 -4.04 6.31 2.17
CA ILE A 104 -3.35 5.50 1.18
C ILE A 104 -4.41 4.79 0.34
N ALA A 105 -4.44 5.12 -0.94
CA ALA A 105 -5.28 4.47 -1.94
C ALA A 105 -4.41 3.65 -2.90
N ILE A 106 -4.89 2.46 -3.27
CA ILE A 106 -4.25 1.59 -4.26
C ILE A 106 -5.25 1.32 -5.39
N GLY A 107 -4.77 1.33 -6.63
CA GLY A 107 -5.48 0.85 -7.81
C GLY A 107 -4.50 0.18 -8.77
N HIS A 108 -5.01 -0.32 -9.89
CA HIS A 108 -4.23 -0.95 -10.94
C HIS A 108 -4.10 -0.01 -12.15
N PRO A 109 -3.09 -0.21 -13.01
CA PRO A 109 -2.89 0.59 -14.22
C PRO A 109 -3.87 0.18 -15.33
N ARG A 110 -5.17 0.35 -15.06
CA ARG A 110 -6.26 0.16 -16.04
C ARG A 110 -6.60 1.51 -16.67
N ASP A 111 -7.04 1.50 -17.92
CA ASP A 111 -7.38 2.74 -18.65
C ASP A 111 -8.42 3.58 -17.90
N VAL A 112 -9.44 2.92 -17.34
CA VAL A 112 -10.49 3.57 -16.53
C VAL A 112 -9.90 4.23 -15.28
N THR A 113 -9.02 3.51 -14.56
CA THR A 113 -8.39 4.02 -13.33
C THR A 113 -7.46 5.18 -13.64
N ILE A 114 -6.66 5.09 -14.70
CA ILE A 114 -5.73 6.15 -15.14
C ILE A 114 -6.50 7.39 -15.57
N ARG A 115 -7.61 7.22 -16.32
CA ARG A 115 -8.47 8.34 -16.73
C ARG A 115 -9.08 9.05 -15.53
N ALA A 116 -9.73 8.31 -14.62
CA ALA A 116 -10.33 8.90 -13.41
C ALA A 116 -9.29 9.61 -12.54
N LEU A 117 -8.09 9.04 -12.41
CA LEU A 117 -6.99 9.66 -11.67
C LEU A 117 -6.54 10.96 -12.34
N ARG A 118 -6.38 11.00 -13.66
CA ARG A 118 -6.00 12.24 -14.37
C ARG A 118 -7.00 13.37 -14.09
N GLU A 119 -8.28 13.08 -14.29
CA GLU A 119 -9.38 14.04 -14.06
C GLU A 119 -9.44 14.46 -12.58
N TRP A 120 -9.23 13.54 -11.65
CA TRP A 120 -9.24 13.84 -10.22
C TRP A 120 -8.00 14.63 -9.76
N LEU A 121 -6.83 14.42 -10.36
CA LEU A 121 -5.62 15.15 -9.99
C LEU A 121 -5.70 16.64 -10.37
N GLU A 122 -6.52 17.00 -11.36
CA GLU A 122 -6.76 18.39 -11.71
C GLU A 122 -7.35 19.17 -10.52
N GLY A 123 -6.65 20.22 -10.09
CA GLY A 123 -7.09 21.08 -8.98
C GLY A 123 -6.99 20.44 -7.59
N ILE A 124 -6.28 19.32 -7.41
CA ILE A 124 -6.18 18.63 -6.12
C ILE A 124 -5.61 19.52 -4.99
N GLU A 125 -4.62 20.36 -5.30
CA GLU A 125 -4.06 21.33 -4.35
C GLU A 125 -5.09 22.39 -3.97
N GLY A 126 -5.88 22.87 -4.95
CA GLY A 126 -6.98 23.81 -4.71
C GLY A 126 -8.10 23.22 -3.84
N ARG A 127 -8.23 21.89 -3.81
CA ARG A 127 -9.13 21.18 -2.88
C ARG A 127 -8.50 20.91 -1.50
N GLY A 128 -7.25 21.34 -1.27
CA GLY A 128 -6.55 21.26 0.00
C GLY A 128 -5.83 19.93 0.24
N PHE A 129 -5.44 19.21 -0.82
CA PHE A 129 -4.72 17.94 -0.70
C PHE A 129 -3.34 18.01 -1.38
N THR A 130 -2.36 17.36 -0.76
CA THR A 130 -1.02 17.20 -1.32
C THR A 130 -0.75 15.73 -1.56
N LEU A 131 -0.36 15.36 -2.79
CA LEU A 131 0.15 14.02 -3.04
C LEU A 131 1.59 13.93 -2.55
N VAL A 132 1.88 12.88 -1.80
CA VAL A 132 3.21 12.62 -1.28
C VAL A 132 3.62 11.18 -1.60
N PRO A 133 4.93 10.90 -1.73
CA PRO A 133 5.42 9.53 -1.76
C PRO A 133 4.99 8.76 -0.50
N LEU A 134 4.77 7.44 -0.65
CA LEU A 134 4.41 6.57 0.46
C LEU A 134 5.40 6.65 1.63
N THR A 135 6.69 6.83 1.34
CA THR A 135 7.76 6.98 2.34
C THR A 135 7.51 8.13 3.30
N THR A 136 6.91 9.24 2.84
CA THR A 136 6.55 10.38 3.69
C THR A 136 5.57 9.98 4.79
N LEU A 137 4.60 9.11 4.47
CA LEU A 137 3.59 8.67 5.43
C LEU A 137 4.17 7.64 6.41
N VAL A 138 5.00 6.73 5.91
CA VAL A 138 5.60 5.66 6.72
C VAL A 138 6.61 6.23 7.73
N LEU A 139 7.47 7.17 7.31
CA LEU A 139 8.51 7.75 8.17
C LEU A 139 7.96 8.69 9.26
N ARG A 140 6.79 9.31 9.04
CA ARG A 140 6.12 10.11 10.08
C ARG A 140 5.69 9.30 11.30
N HIS A 141 5.45 8.00 11.14
CA HIS A 141 4.99 7.11 12.19
C HIS A 141 6.13 6.38 12.92
N THR A 142 7.39 6.62 12.51
CA THR A 142 8.58 6.00 13.11
C THR A 142 9.38 6.97 13.99
N ASN A 143 8.89 8.19 14.22
CA ASN A 143 9.48 9.05 15.25
C ASN A 143 8.99 8.61 16.64
N PRO A 144 9.91 8.31 17.58
CA PRO A 144 9.56 7.98 18.96
C PRO A 144 8.91 9.16 19.70
#